data_AF-A0A968ME58-F1
#
_entry.id   AF-A0A968ME58-F1
#
_cell.length_a   1.000
_cell.length_b   1.000
_cell.length_c   1.000
_cell.angle_alpha   90.00
_cell.angle_beta   90.00
_cell.angle_gamma   90.00
#
_symmetry.space_group_name_H-M   'P 1'
#
loop_
_entity.id
_entity.type
_entity.pdbx_description
1 polymer ?
#
loop_
_entity_poly.entity_id
_entity_poly.type
_entity_poly.pdbx_seq_one_letter_code
_entity_poly.pdbx_strand_id
1 'polypeptide(L)'
;MLRFSLFFFSLVVFNCASENLQKAALVGNWQAIELFEVDSLLPLNLEEVQLTFSENGTYLFTGTLKYREAGKYRLSDNLLFFTRYFE
;
A
#
# COMPACT_ATOMS: atom_id res chain seq x y z
N MET A 1 -3.21 28.88 -39.31
CA MET A 1 -2.24 28.21 -38.40
C MET A 1 -2.74 28.07 -36.96
N LEU A 2 -3.67 28.91 -36.45
CA LEU A 2 -4.21 28.80 -35.08
C LEU A 2 -5.06 27.55 -34.77
N ARG A 3 -5.66 26.89 -35.78
CA ARG A 3 -6.62 25.79 -35.58
C ARG A 3 -6.01 24.46 -35.16
N PHE A 4 -4.75 24.18 -35.51
CA PHE A 4 -4.06 22.94 -35.13
C PHE A 4 -3.51 22.98 -33.70
N SER A 5 -3.31 24.18 -33.14
CA SER A 5 -2.69 24.35 -31.82
C SER A 5 -3.63 23.97 -30.66
N LEU A 6 -4.95 24.12 -30.84
CA LEU A 6 -5.96 23.71 -29.85
C LEU A 6 -6.10 22.19 -29.73
N PHE A 7 -5.86 21.44 -30.82
CA PHE A 7 -5.98 19.98 -30.84
C PHE A 7 -4.83 19.29 -30.08
N PHE A 8 -3.65 19.89 -30.09
CA PHE A 8 -2.51 19.40 -29.30
C PHE A 8 -2.69 19.66 -27.80
N PHE A 9 -3.34 20.77 -27.43
CA PHE A 9 -3.59 21.11 -26.02
C PHE A 9 -4.63 20.18 -25.36
N SER A 10 -5.64 19.71 -26.12
CA SER A 10 -6.63 18.76 -25.58
C SER A 10 -6.06 17.35 -25.35
N LEU A 11 -4.98 16.97 -26.04
CA LEU A 11 -4.32 15.67 -25.88
C LEU A 11 -3.43 15.60 -24.63
N VAL A 12 -2.91 16.74 -24.17
CA VAL A 12 -2.05 16.82 -22.98
C VAL A 12 -2.86 16.68 -21.68
N VAL A 13 -4.09 17.17 -21.64
CA VAL A 13 -4.95 17.11 -20.43
C VAL A 13 -5.58 15.74 -20.16
N PHE A 14 -5.57 14.81 -21.12
CA PHE A 14 -6.10 13.45 -20.91
C PHE A 14 -5.09 12.46 -20.31
N ASN A 15 -3.82 12.85 -20.15
CA ASN A 15 -2.78 12.02 -19.55
C ASN A 15 -2.60 12.24 -18.04
N CYS A 16 -3.57 12.86 -17.37
CA CYS A 16 -3.72 12.75 -15.92
C CYS A 16 -4.27 11.34 -15.60
N ALA A 17 -3.52 10.31 -16.00
CA ALA A 17 -3.81 8.94 -15.68
C ALA A 17 -3.61 8.78 -14.17
N SER A 18 -4.66 8.34 -13.48
CA SER A 18 -4.58 7.97 -12.07
C SER A 18 -3.39 7.05 -11.88
N GLU A 19 -2.39 7.49 -11.14
CA GLU A 19 -1.21 6.70 -10.83
C GLU A 19 -1.66 5.54 -9.93
N ASN A 20 -2.06 4.42 -10.55
CA ASN A 20 -2.45 3.23 -9.83
C ASN A 20 -1.25 2.80 -8.99
N LEU A 21 -1.46 2.63 -7.68
CA LEU A 21 -0.42 2.23 -6.75
C LEU A 21 0.24 0.94 -7.26
N GLN A 22 1.49 1.05 -7.68
CA GLN A 22 2.23 -0.10 -8.20
C GLN A 22 2.75 -0.94 -7.04
N LYS A 23 2.73 -2.28 -7.19
CA LYS A 23 3.25 -3.20 -6.15
C LYS A 23 4.68 -2.87 -5.72
N ALA A 24 5.51 -2.42 -6.67
CA ALA A 24 6.89 -2.02 -6.40
C ALA A 24 6.99 -0.90 -5.34
N ALA A 25 6.00 -0.01 -5.25
CA ALA A 25 5.98 1.06 -4.26
C ALA A 25 5.74 0.57 -2.83
N LEU A 26 5.22 -0.64 -2.64
CA LEU A 26 5.00 -1.24 -1.31
C LEU A 26 6.18 -2.08 -0.82
N VAL A 27 7.06 -2.54 -1.71
CA VAL A 27 8.17 -3.43 -1.37
C VAL A 27 9.07 -2.76 -0.33
N GLY A 28 9.34 -3.46 0.77
CA GLY A 28 10.14 -2.95 1.88
C GLY A 28 9.58 -3.31 3.24
N ASN A 29 10.14 -2.68 4.26
CA ASN A 29 9.75 -2.85 5.66
C ASN A 29 9.02 -1.60 6.13
N TRP A 30 7.84 -1.80 6.70
CA TRP A 30 6.97 -0.76 7.23
C TRP A 30 6.84 -0.96 8.73
N GLN A 31 6.94 0.13 9.48
CA GLN A 31 6.80 0.14 10.92
C GLN A 31 5.62 1.04 11.30
N ALA A 32 4.81 0.60 12.25
CA ALA A 32 3.74 1.44 12.78
C ALA A 32 4.33 2.65 13.52
N ILE A 33 3.75 3.83 13.31
CA ILE A 33 4.12 5.07 14.00
C ILE A 33 3.08 5.47 15.05
N GLU A 34 1.82 5.09 14.83
CA GLU A 34 0.70 5.36 15.73
C GLU A 34 -0.33 4.22 15.59
N LEU A 35 -1.07 3.93 16.66
CA LEU A 35 -2.18 2.98 16.64
C LEU A 35 -3.36 3.57 17.41
N PHE A 36 -4.54 3.53 16.79
CA PHE A 36 -5.78 4.06 17.36
C PHE A 36 -6.81 2.95 17.55
N GLU A 37 -7.55 3.01 18.65
CA GLU A 37 -8.74 2.20 18.90
C GLU A 37 -9.88 3.14 19.30
N VAL A 38 -10.96 3.15 18.51
CA VAL A 38 -12.14 4.01 18.71
C VAL A 38 -11.70 5.46 19.04
N ASP A 39 -10.87 6.02 18.17
CA ASP A 39 -10.32 7.38 18.25
C ASP A 39 -9.35 7.67 19.41
N SER A 40 -8.96 6.65 20.20
CA SER A 40 -7.96 6.77 21.26
C SER A 40 -6.60 6.23 20.83
N LEU A 41 -5.54 7.02 21.01
CA LEU A 41 -4.17 6.55 20.80
C LEU A 41 -3.82 5.48 21.84
N LEU A 42 -3.33 4.33 21.39
CA LEU A 42 -2.93 3.25 22.27
C LEU A 42 -1.43 3.36 22.64
N PRO A 43 -1.08 3.36 23.95
CA PRO A 43 0.31 3.45 24.40
C PRO A 43 0.96 2.06 24.41
N LEU A 44 1.47 1.63 23.26
CA LEU A 44 2.11 0.32 23.10
C LEU A 44 3.45 0.43 22.37
N ASN A 45 4.27 -0.62 22.50
CA ASN A 45 5.56 -0.69 21.83
C ASN A 45 5.36 -0.93 20.33
N LEU A 46 5.30 0.15 19.55
CA LEU A 46 5.05 0.09 18.11
C LEU A 46 6.23 -0.48 17.31
N GLU A 47 7.41 -0.63 17.91
CA GLU A 47 8.54 -1.36 17.29
C GLU A 47 8.20 -2.83 17.03
N GLU A 48 7.25 -3.40 17.76
CA GLU A 48 6.75 -4.77 17.56
C GLU A 48 5.79 -4.90 16.36
N VAL A 49 5.22 -3.79 15.89
CA VAL A 49 4.22 -3.78 14.81
C VAL A 49 4.91 -3.47 13.49
N GLN A 50 5.17 -4.53 12.72
CA GLN A 50 5.92 -4.47 11.47
C GLN A 50 5.18 -5.18 10.33
N LEU A 51 5.27 -4.62 9.14
CA LEU A 51 4.73 -5.19 7.91
C LEU A 51 5.80 -5.16 6.81
N THR A 52 6.16 -6.32 6.30
CA THR A 52 7.14 -6.45 5.22
C THR A 52 6.45 -6.94 3.95
N PHE A 53 6.69 -6.25 2.83
CA PHE A 53 6.29 -6.72 1.50
C PHE A 53 7.53 -7.11 0.70
N SER A 54 7.49 -8.28 0.09
CA SER A 54 8.56 -8.76 -0.79
C SER A 54 8.19 -8.64 -2.26
N GLU A 55 9.21 -8.63 -3.11
CA GLU A 55 9.08 -8.55 -4.58
C GLU A 55 8.31 -9.73 -5.18
N ASN A 56 8.37 -10.90 -4.55
CA ASN A 56 7.65 -12.11 -4.99
C ASN A 56 6.15 -12.09 -4.65
N GLY A 57 5.61 -10.98 -4.12
CA GLY A 57 4.18 -10.85 -3.83
C GLY A 57 3.73 -11.48 -2.51
N THR A 58 4.65 -11.70 -1.56
CA THR A 58 4.33 -12.16 -0.20
C THR A 58 4.43 -11.06 0.83
N TYR A 59 3.72 -11.21 1.95
CA TYR A 59 3.84 -10.32 3.10
C TYR A 59 4.15 -11.11 4.37
N LEU A 60 4.77 -10.42 5.32
CA LEU A 60 4.95 -10.85 6.69
C LEU A 60 4.49 -9.73 7.61
N PHE A 61 3.57 -10.03 8.51
CA PHE A 61 3.10 -9.14 9.55
C PHE A 61 3.52 -9.69 10.92
N THR A 62 4.12 -8.83 11.73
CA THR A 62 4.37 -9.07 13.16
C THR A 62 3.58 -8.03 13.93
N GLY A 63 2.82 -8.49 14.92
CA GLY A 63 2.05 -7.64 15.83
C GLY A 63 2.48 -7.83 17.27
N THR A 64 1.78 -7.12 18.16
CA THR A 64 1.95 -7.28 19.61
C THR A 64 1.53 -8.68 20.07
N LEU A 65 1.83 -9.02 21.34
CA LEU A 65 1.46 -10.30 21.95
C LEU A 65 1.97 -11.53 21.18
N LYS A 66 3.11 -11.39 20.50
CA LYS A 66 3.73 -12.44 19.67
C LYS A 66 2.88 -12.89 18.48
N TYR A 67 1.88 -12.09 18.08
CA TYR A 67 1.08 -12.39 16.90
C TYR A 67 1.93 -12.28 15.63
N ARG A 68 1.79 -13.26 14.73
CA ARG A 68 2.46 -13.28 13.42
C ARG A 68 1.49 -13.81 12.37
N GLU A 69 1.54 -13.19 11.20
CA GLU A 69 0.76 -13.60 10.03
C GLU A 69 1.64 -13.50 8.79
N ALA A 70 1.52 -14.45 7.86
CA ALA A 70 2.20 -14.39 6.58
C ALA A 70 1.28 -14.89 5.47
N GLY A 71 1.54 -14.44 4.25
CA GLY A 71 0.70 -14.80 3.12
C GLY A 71 1.09 -14.12 1.82
N LYS A 72 0.14 -14.08 0.88
CA LYS A 72 0.25 -13.34 -0.37
C LYS A 72 -0.50 -12.02 -0.29
N TYR A 73 -0.03 -11.01 -1.02
CA TYR A 73 -0.75 -9.75 -1.18
C TYR A 73 -1.03 -9.44 -2.66
N ARG A 74 -2.14 -8.73 -2.89
CA ARG A 74 -2.47 -8.17 -4.19
C ARG A 74 -2.99 -6.74 -4.04
N LEU A 75 -2.66 -5.92 -5.03
CA LEU A 75 -3.25 -4.62 -5.23
C LEU A 75 -4.33 -4.73 -6.30
N SER A 76 -5.48 -4.13 -6.03
CA SER A 76 -6.54 -3.94 -7.01
C SER A 76 -7.06 -2.53 -6.81
N ASP A 77 -6.91 -1.70 -7.84
CA ASP A 77 -7.15 -0.26 -7.73
C ASP A 77 -6.32 0.33 -6.58
N ASN A 78 -6.97 0.96 -5.60
CA ASN A 78 -6.35 1.55 -4.41
C ASN A 78 -6.51 0.69 -3.15
N LEU A 79 -6.84 -0.60 -3.31
CA LEU A 79 -7.08 -1.52 -2.22
C LEU A 79 -5.96 -2.56 -2.12
N LEU A 80 -5.53 -2.80 -0.88
CA LEU A 80 -4.59 -3.85 -0.52
C LEU A 80 -5.35 -5.04 0.05
N PHE A 81 -5.16 -6.22 -0.54
CA PHE A 81 -5.75 -7.47 -0.09
C PHE A 81 -4.68 -8.45 0.38
N PHE A 82 -4.93 -9.08 1.53
CA PHE A 82 -4.11 -10.15 2.07
C PHE A 82 -4.79 -11.51 1.90
N THR A 83 -4.00 -12.54 1.65
CA THR A 83 -4.43 -13.94 1.66
C THR A 83 -3.44 -14.73 2.50
N ARG A 84 -3.90 -15.15 3.68
CA ARG A 84 -3.09 -15.87 4.67
C ARG A 84 -2.70 -17.25 4.19
N TYR A 85 -1.53 -17.72 4.61
CA TYR A 85 -1.26 -19.15 4.60
C TYR A 85 -2.09 -19.82 5.69
N PHE A 86 -2.75 -20.92 5.34
CA PHE A 86 -3.44 -21.76 6.32
C PHE A 86 -2.42 -22.75 6.90
N GLU A 87 -2.32 -22.80 8.23
CA GLU A 87 -1.72 -23.93 8.96
C GLU A 87 -2.82 -24.95 9.32
#